data_AF-A0A942BDW1-F1
#
_entry.id   AF-A0A942BDW1-F1
#
_cell.length_a   1.000
_cell.length_b   1.000
_cell.length_c   1.000
_cell.angle_alpha   90.00
_cell.angle_beta   90.00
_cell.angle_gamma   90.00
#
_symmetry.space_group_name_H-M   'P 1'
#
loop_
_entity.id
_entity.type
_entity.pdbx_description
1 polymer ?
#
loop_
_entity_poly.entity_id
_entity_poly.type
_entity_poly.pdbx_seq_one_letter_code
_entity_poly.pdbx_strand_id
1 'polypeptide(L)'
;MDHYDVTPVEGMHPELGLLVATWRDSSREWRESLGEVSDAAVVWQPYPNGPSIGGLVLHMVACDLYWIEAMLFDKGYDSLTGEAVEYDKQVDQYVPHWPTPPAKPMAWYLDLLDKTRAEMQALVATADDPERILERGGRYSFTCRWVLAHALEHDSYHGGQAVLLHEMWKQTVKK
;
A
#
# COMPACT_ATOMS: atom_id res chain seq x y z
N MET A 1 -2.14 -3.60 -30.98
CA MET A 1 -2.05 -4.68 -29.98
C MET A 1 -1.22 -4.10 -28.88
N ASP A 2 -1.79 -3.92 -27.70
CA ASP A 2 -1.08 -3.33 -26.58
C ASP A 2 -0.15 -4.40 -25.99
N HIS A 3 1.09 -4.02 -25.69
CA HIS A 3 2.12 -4.90 -25.16
C HIS A 3 2.39 -4.50 -23.71
N TYR A 4 2.12 -5.41 -22.79
CA TYR A 4 2.34 -5.23 -21.35
C TYR A 4 3.50 -6.13 -20.92
N ASP A 5 4.48 -5.53 -20.25
CA ASP A 5 5.65 -6.20 -19.69
C ASP A 5 6.09 -5.50 -18.41
N VAL A 6 6.72 -6.23 -17.49
CA VAL A 6 7.27 -5.72 -16.23
C VAL A 6 8.79 -5.87 -16.25
N THR A 7 9.46 -4.96 -16.95
CA THR A 7 10.92 -4.96 -17.03
C THR A 7 11.54 -4.54 -15.70
N PRO A 8 12.58 -5.24 -15.20
CA PRO A 8 13.31 -4.81 -14.00
C PRO A 8 13.74 -3.35 -14.09
N VAL A 9 13.54 -2.59 -13.01
CA VAL A 9 13.94 -1.19 -12.94
C VAL A 9 15.47 -1.05 -13.14
N GLU A 10 15.87 -0.24 -14.11
CA GLU A 10 17.27 0.02 -14.42
C GLU A 10 18.04 0.56 -13.21
N GLY A 11 19.24 0.05 -12.98
CA GLY A 11 20.10 0.45 -11.86
C GLY A 11 19.80 -0.25 -10.53
N MET A 12 18.76 -1.09 -10.44
CA MET A 12 18.48 -1.92 -9.27
C MET A 12 19.00 -3.36 -9.44
N HIS A 13 19.14 -4.10 -8.32
CA HIS A 13 19.34 -5.55 -8.39
C HIS A 13 18.19 -6.20 -9.19
N PRO A 14 18.43 -7.08 -10.19
CA PRO A 14 17.40 -7.52 -11.14
C PRO A 14 16.12 -8.07 -10.50
N GLU A 15 16.26 -8.85 -9.42
CA GLU A 15 15.10 -9.40 -8.72
C GLU A 15 14.29 -8.35 -7.95
N LEU A 16 14.97 -7.41 -7.29
CA LEU A 16 14.30 -6.33 -6.55
C LEU A 16 13.67 -5.34 -7.53
N GLY A 17 14.38 -5.05 -8.64
CA GLY A 17 13.89 -4.23 -9.74
C GLY A 17 12.66 -4.84 -10.40
N LEU A 18 12.59 -6.17 -10.56
CA LEU A 18 11.40 -6.86 -11.07
C LEU A 18 10.21 -6.72 -10.09
N LEU A 19 10.45 -6.89 -8.79
CA LEU A 19 9.40 -6.73 -7.78
C LEU A 19 8.87 -5.29 -7.73
N VAL A 20 9.76 -4.28 -7.81
CA VAL A 20 9.34 -2.87 -7.89
C VAL A 20 8.56 -2.58 -9.17
N ALA A 21 8.97 -3.13 -10.32
CA ALA A 21 8.23 -2.97 -11.57
C ALA A 21 6.83 -3.60 -11.48
N THR A 22 6.73 -4.79 -10.91
CA THR A 22 5.46 -5.50 -10.69
C THR A 22 4.56 -4.73 -9.72
N TRP A 23 5.14 -4.14 -8.67
CA TRP A 23 4.41 -3.30 -7.72
C TRP A 23 3.80 -2.07 -8.38
N ARG A 24 4.56 -1.37 -9.24
CA ARG A 24 4.04 -0.25 -10.03
C ARG A 24 2.89 -0.66 -10.95
N ASP A 25 2.99 -1.83 -11.58
CA ASP A 25 1.94 -2.32 -12.46
C ASP A 25 0.67 -2.72 -11.69
N SER A 26 0.81 -3.38 -10.53
CA SER A 26 -0.32 -3.66 -9.65
C SER A 26 -1.06 -2.38 -9.25
N SER A 27 -0.29 -1.34 -8.90
CA SER A 27 -0.83 -0.02 -8.57
C SER A 27 -1.60 0.61 -9.71
N ARG A 28 -1.10 0.48 -10.94
CA ARG A 28 -1.78 0.95 -12.15
C ARG A 28 -3.12 0.23 -12.33
N GLU A 29 -3.12 -1.10 -12.29
CA GLU A 29 -4.29 -1.93 -12.55
C GLU A 29 -5.46 -1.63 -11.61
N TRP A 30 -5.23 -1.57 -10.30
CA TRP A 30 -6.33 -1.28 -9.37
C TRP A 30 -6.80 0.17 -9.46
N ARG A 31 -5.92 1.13 -9.78
CA ARG A 31 -6.31 2.55 -9.96
C ARG A 31 -7.17 2.75 -11.19
N GLU A 32 -6.81 2.13 -12.31
CA GLU A 32 -7.62 2.13 -13.53
C GLU A 32 -9.00 1.53 -13.27
N SER A 33 -9.04 0.40 -12.53
CA SER A 33 -10.29 -0.26 -12.14
C SER A 33 -11.13 0.57 -11.16
N LEU A 34 -10.47 1.31 -10.26
CA LEU A 34 -11.13 2.16 -9.27
C LEU A 34 -11.85 3.34 -9.93
N GLY A 35 -11.23 3.93 -10.95
CA GLY A 35 -11.77 5.06 -11.70
C GLY A 35 -11.97 6.33 -10.86
N GLU A 36 -12.92 7.17 -11.26
CA GLU A 36 -13.21 8.42 -10.55
C GLU A 36 -14.02 8.17 -9.26
N VAL A 37 -13.43 8.50 -8.11
CA VAL A 37 -14.03 8.33 -6.79
C VAL A 37 -14.47 9.69 -6.24
N SER A 38 -15.74 9.83 -5.87
CA SER A 38 -16.24 11.04 -5.21
C SER A 38 -15.77 11.14 -3.76
N ASP A 39 -15.63 12.36 -3.23
CA ASP A 39 -15.23 12.59 -1.83
C ASP A 39 -16.11 11.84 -0.82
N ALA A 40 -17.41 11.69 -1.11
CA ALA A 40 -18.34 10.94 -0.28
C ALA A 40 -18.05 9.42 -0.28
N ALA A 41 -17.61 8.88 -1.42
CA ALA A 41 -17.23 7.47 -1.53
C ALA A 41 -15.91 7.17 -0.80
N VAL A 42 -14.98 8.13 -0.76
CA VAL A 42 -13.66 7.97 -0.12
C VAL A 42 -13.79 7.56 1.36
N VAL A 43 -14.70 8.22 2.09
CA VAL A 43 -14.90 7.99 3.53
C VAL A 43 -16.02 7.00 3.85
N TRP A 44 -16.76 6.54 2.85
CA TRP A 44 -17.90 5.64 3.05
C TRP A 44 -17.45 4.27 3.58
N GLN A 45 -18.18 3.77 4.57
CA GLN A 45 -17.98 2.45 5.15
C GLN A 45 -19.25 1.60 4.97
N PRO A 46 -19.13 0.33 4.56
CA PRO A 46 -20.29 -0.54 4.31
C PRO A 46 -21.01 -0.97 5.59
N TYR A 47 -20.35 -0.88 6.74
CA TYR A 47 -20.87 -1.19 8.07
C TYR A 47 -20.05 -0.44 9.14
N PRO A 48 -20.54 -0.31 10.38
CA PRO A 48 -19.81 0.38 11.45
C PRO A 48 -18.40 -0.18 11.65
N ASN A 49 -17.39 0.70 11.63
CA ASN A 49 -15.96 0.36 11.70
C ASN A 49 -15.44 -0.52 10.54
N GLY A 50 -16.18 -0.63 9.43
CA GLY A 50 -15.70 -1.30 8.23
C GLY A 50 -14.67 -0.48 7.45
N PRO A 51 -13.88 -1.09 6.56
CA PRO A 51 -12.92 -0.36 5.75
C PRO A 51 -13.62 0.66 4.84
N SER A 52 -12.92 1.76 4.55
CA SER A 52 -13.27 2.73 3.52
C SER A 52 -12.13 2.82 2.51
N ILE A 53 -12.39 3.40 1.33
CA ILE A 53 -11.38 3.57 0.28
C ILE A 53 -10.19 4.38 0.81
N GLY A 54 -10.45 5.51 1.47
CA GLY A 54 -9.39 6.34 2.05
C GLY A 54 -8.62 5.63 3.16
N GLY A 55 -9.32 4.84 3.99
CA GLY A 55 -8.68 4.06 5.06
C GLY A 55 -7.74 2.98 4.52
N LEU A 56 -8.14 2.29 3.45
CA LEU A 56 -7.30 1.30 2.78
C LEU A 56 -6.06 1.94 2.15
N VAL A 57 -6.19 3.12 1.53
CA VAL A 57 -5.02 3.82 0.97
C VAL A 57 -4.05 4.27 2.06
N LEU A 58 -4.53 4.81 3.18
CA LEU A 58 -3.66 5.15 4.32
C LEU A 58 -2.98 3.91 4.90
N HIS A 59 -3.69 2.80 5.02
CA HIS A 59 -3.12 1.53 5.47
C HIS A 59 -2.00 1.04 4.52
N MET A 60 -2.20 1.14 3.19
CA MET A 60 -1.14 0.82 2.22
C MET A 60 0.09 1.71 2.39
N VAL A 61 -0.09 3.03 2.57
CA VAL A 61 1.02 3.96 2.85
C VAL A 61 1.78 3.56 4.12
N ALA A 62 1.06 3.25 5.20
CA ALA A 62 1.68 2.83 6.46
C ALA A 62 2.41 1.49 6.32
N CYS A 63 1.85 0.54 5.55
CA CYS A 63 2.49 -0.74 5.25
C CYS A 63 3.77 -0.57 4.44
N ASP A 64 3.79 0.31 3.43
CA ASP A 64 4.97 0.60 2.63
C ASP A 64 6.11 1.14 3.52
N LEU A 65 5.80 2.12 4.38
CA LEU A 65 6.73 2.68 5.36
C LEU A 65 7.21 1.62 6.36
N TYR A 66 6.30 0.79 6.89
CA TYR A 66 6.66 -0.23 7.86
C TYR A 66 7.58 -1.30 7.27
N TRP A 67 7.14 -1.93 6.19
CA TRP A 67 7.86 -3.07 5.62
C TRP A 67 9.15 -2.64 4.93
N ILE A 68 9.17 -1.51 4.22
CA ILE A 68 10.37 -1.08 3.50
C ILE A 68 11.26 -0.27 4.42
N GLU A 69 10.80 0.86 4.95
CA GLU A 69 11.68 1.75 5.71
C GLU A 69 12.04 1.19 7.10
N ALA A 70 11.07 0.77 7.90
CA ALA A 70 11.37 0.28 9.25
C ALA A 70 12.01 -1.12 9.24
N MET A 71 11.48 -2.05 8.44
CA MET A 71 11.92 -3.46 8.48
C MET A 71 13.10 -3.72 7.52
N LEU A 72 13.00 -3.36 6.23
CA LEU A 72 14.08 -3.63 5.28
C LEU A 72 15.32 -2.77 5.53
N PHE A 73 15.16 -1.54 6.02
CA PHE A 73 16.27 -0.61 6.30
C PHE A 73 16.57 -0.39 7.78
N ASP A 74 15.99 -1.21 8.67
CA ASP A 74 16.24 -1.22 10.12
C ASP A 74 16.15 0.17 10.78
N LYS A 75 15.25 1.04 10.30
CA LYS A 75 15.01 2.35 10.92
C LYS A 75 14.16 2.27 12.19
N GLY A 76 13.46 1.15 12.37
CA GLY A 76 12.59 0.88 13.53
C GLY A 76 11.19 1.49 13.39
N TYR A 77 10.20 0.86 14.03
CA TYR A 77 8.80 1.31 13.95
C TYR A 77 8.59 2.71 14.56
N ASP A 78 9.31 3.02 15.64
CA ASP A 78 9.16 4.29 16.36
C ASP A 78 9.67 5.51 15.57
N SER A 79 10.45 5.30 14.49
CA SER A 79 10.89 6.39 13.62
C SER A 79 9.82 6.81 12.61
N LEU A 80 8.78 5.98 12.42
CA LEU A 80 7.76 6.24 11.42
C LEU A 80 6.80 7.31 11.93
N THR A 81 6.53 8.30 11.08
CA THR A 81 5.65 9.44 11.40
C THR A 81 4.78 9.78 10.20
N GLY A 82 3.75 10.60 10.42
CA GLY A 82 2.86 11.08 9.37
C GLY A 82 1.44 10.56 9.50
N GLU A 83 0.54 11.15 8.72
CA GLU A 83 -0.92 10.97 8.88
C GLU A 83 -1.35 9.52 8.65
N ALA A 84 -0.75 8.81 7.69
CA ALA A 84 -1.00 7.40 7.45
C ALA A 84 -0.59 6.50 8.62
N VAL A 85 0.57 6.77 9.23
CA VAL A 85 1.07 6.00 10.38
C VAL A 85 0.18 6.21 11.61
N GLU A 86 -0.24 7.46 11.88
CA GLU A 86 -1.15 7.76 13.00
C GLU A 86 -2.56 7.20 12.79
N TYR A 87 -3.02 7.15 11.54
CA TYR A 87 -4.25 6.45 11.20
C TYR A 87 -4.13 4.94 11.43
N ASP A 88 -3.05 4.33 10.95
CA ASP A 88 -2.84 2.87 11.01
C ASP A 88 -2.68 2.33 12.42
N LYS A 89 -2.13 3.11 13.36
CA LYS A 89 -2.09 2.77 14.80
C LYS A 89 -3.47 2.50 15.40
N GLN A 90 -4.53 3.00 14.77
CA GLN A 90 -5.91 2.82 15.20
C GLN A 90 -6.63 1.71 14.41
N VAL A 91 -6.00 1.14 13.38
CA VAL A 91 -6.56 0.04 12.60
C VAL A 91 -6.31 -1.28 13.31
N ASP A 92 -7.36 -2.08 13.49
CA ASP A 92 -7.22 -3.50 13.79
C ASP A 92 -7.86 -4.30 12.65
N GLN A 93 -7.02 -4.86 11.79
CA GLN A 93 -7.48 -5.67 10.66
C GLN A 93 -7.93 -7.08 11.08
N TYR A 94 -7.51 -7.57 12.25
CA TYR A 94 -7.88 -8.89 12.77
C TYR A 94 -9.19 -8.86 13.55
N VAL A 95 -9.50 -7.70 14.16
CA VAL A 95 -10.80 -7.38 14.74
C VAL A 95 -11.35 -6.20 13.95
N PRO A 96 -12.07 -6.43 12.82
CA PRO A 96 -12.26 -5.47 11.72
C PRO A 96 -12.71 -4.09 12.21
N HIS A 97 -11.73 -3.26 12.55
CA HIS A 97 -11.89 -1.96 13.16
C HIS A 97 -11.08 -0.97 12.35
N TRP A 98 -11.80 -0.23 11.52
CA TRP A 98 -11.26 0.78 10.64
C TRP A 98 -11.89 2.12 11.05
N PRO A 99 -11.11 3.05 11.62
CA PRO A 99 -11.63 4.38 11.94
C PRO A 99 -12.01 5.12 10.65
N THR A 100 -12.95 6.05 10.74
CA THR A 100 -13.27 6.92 9.60
C THR A 100 -12.02 7.73 9.23
N PRO A 101 -11.55 7.68 7.97
CA PRO A 101 -10.36 8.42 7.57
C PRO A 101 -10.70 9.92 7.39
N PRO A 102 -9.69 10.78 7.27
CA PRO A 102 -9.89 12.21 7.00
C PRO A 102 -10.80 12.48 5.79
N ALA A 103 -11.73 13.43 5.90
CA ALA A 103 -12.57 13.83 4.76
C ALA A 103 -11.76 14.67 3.74
N LYS A 104 -10.89 14.01 2.98
CA LYS A 104 -10.03 14.59 1.94
C LYS A 104 -10.44 14.03 0.55
N PRO A 105 -10.21 14.78 -0.53
CA PRO A 105 -10.43 14.27 -1.88
C PRO A 105 -9.52 13.07 -2.19
N MET A 106 -9.96 12.17 -3.08
CA MET A 106 -9.18 10.98 -3.46
C MET A 106 -7.77 11.32 -3.94
N ALA A 107 -7.60 12.44 -4.64
CA ALA A 107 -6.29 12.92 -5.11
C ALA A 107 -5.28 13.09 -3.96
N TRP A 108 -5.71 13.57 -2.79
CA TRP A 108 -4.82 13.74 -1.64
C TRP A 108 -4.25 12.39 -1.15
N TYR A 109 -5.08 11.34 -1.15
CA TYR A 109 -4.66 10.00 -0.76
C TYR A 109 -3.68 9.39 -1.77
N LEU A 110 -3.97 9.56 -3.07
CA LEU A 110 -3.10 9.07 -4.14
C LEU A 110 -1.76 9.82 -4.19
N ASP A 111 -1.77 11.14 -3.98
CA ASP A 111 -0.55 11.95 -3.89
C ASP A 111 0.33 11.50 -2.72
N LEU A 112 -0.28 11.20 -1.57
CA LEU A 112 0.45 10.65 -0.41
C LEU A 112 1.07 9.29 -0.74
N LEU A 113 0.29 8.40 -1.36
CA LEU A 113 0.77 7.09 -1.79
C LEU A 113 1.91 7.19 -2.81
N ASP A 114 1.77 8.05 -3.81
CA ASP A 114 2.78 8.23 -4.87
C ASP A 114 4.08 8.81 -4.31
N LYS A 115 3.98 9.79 -3.41
CA LYS A 115 5.15 10.35 -2.72
C LYS A 115 5.87 9.29 -1.89
N THR A 116 5.14 8.56 -1.04
CA THR A 116 5.73 7.49 -0.23
C THR A 116 6.37 6.41 -1.10
N ARG A 117 5.70 5.99 -2.18
CA ARG A 117 6.26 4.97 -3.08
C ARG A 117 7.50 5.45 -3.81
N ALA A 118 7.57 6.72 -4.22
CA ALA A 118 8.79 7.27 -4.80
C ALA A 118 9.96 7.22 -3.80
N GLU A 119 9.72 7.60 -2.54
CA GLU A 119 10.72 7.54 -1.46
C GLU A 119 11.15 6.09 -1.17
N MET A 120 10.19 5.16 -1.08
CA MET A 120 10.47 3.74 -0.83
C MET A 120 11.23 3.09 -1.99
N GLN A 121 10.90 3.42 -3.23
CA GLN A 121 11.62 2.93 -4.41
C GLN A 121 13.06 3.46 -4.44
N ALA A 122 13.28 4.73 -4.07
CA ALA A 122 14.62 5.28 -3.94
C ALA A 122 15.44 4.56 -2.86
N LEU A 123 14.82 4.20 -1.73
CA LEU A 123 15.46 3.37 -0.71
C LEU A 123 15.80 1.98 -1.26
N VAL A 124 14.84 1.28 -1.86
CA VAL A 124 15.04 -0.08 -2.43
C VAL A 124 16.13 -0.10 -3.50
N ALA A 125 16.33 0.99 -4.25
CA ALA A 125 17.43 1.10 -5.20
C ALA A 125 18.82 0.95 -4.57
N THR A 126 18.95 1.17 -3.25
CA THR A 126 20.19 1.02 -2.49
C THR A 126 20.40 -0.38 -1.93
N ALA A 127 19.39 -1.27 -2.01
CA ALA A 127 19.51 -2.66 -1.60
C ALA A 127 20.14 -3.50 -2.73
N ASP A 128 21.14 -4.30 -2.37
CA ASP A 128 21.90 -5.15 -3.30
C ASP A 128 21.76 -6.66 -3.02
N ASP A 129 21.39 -7.03 -1.79
CA ASP A 129 21.20 -8.41 -1.38
C ASP A 129 19.70 -8.77 -1.20
N PRO A 130 19.07 -9.46 -2.17
CA PRO A 130 17.70 -9.94 -2.05
C PRO A 130 17.52 -11.06 -1.02
N GLU A 131 18.60 -11.76 -0.65
CA GLU A 131 18.58 -12.91 0.27
C GLU A 131 18.91 -12.54 1.71
N ARG A 132 19.34 -11.29 1.95
CA ARG A 132 19.58 -10.76 3.29
C ARG A 132 18.41 -11.07 4.21
N ILE A 133 18.71 -11.78 5.29
CA ILE A 133 17.76 -12.21 6.30
C ILE A 133 17.53 -11.06 7.29
N LEU A 134 16.27 -10.76 7.52
CA LEU A 134 15.76 -9.78 8.46
C LEU A 134 14.99 -10.53 9.55
N GLU A 135 15.17 -10.14 10.81
CA GLU A 135 14.57 -10.79 11.97
C GLU A 135 13.54 -9.87 12.64
N ARG A 136 12.40 -10.42 13.08
CA ARG A 136 11.36 -9.69 13.83
C ARG A 136 10.99 -10.42 15.10
N GLY A 137 11.21 -9.74 16.22
CA GLY A 137 10.75 -10.18 17.54
C GLY A 137 11.25 -11.57 17.95
N GLY A 138 12.38 -12.03 17.41
CA GLY A 138 12.98 -13.34 17.68
C GLY A 138 12.13 -14.55 17.28
N ARG A 139 11.06 -14.36 16.50
CA ARG A 139 10.12 -15.41 16.10
C ARG A 139 10.00 -15.58 14.59
N TYR A 140 10.18 -14.50 13.84
CA TYR A 140 9.97 -14.49 12.40
C TYR A 140 11.23 -14.01 11.70
N SER A 141 11.60 -14.68 10.62
CA SER A 141 12.65 -14.27 9.71
C SER A 141 12.12 -14.23 8.28
N PHE A 142 12.60 -13.28 7.49
CA PHE A 142 12.19 -13.06 6.11
C PHE A 142 13.34 -12.45 5.32
N THR A 143 13.34 -12.63 4.01
CA THR A 143 14.35 -12.03 3.13
C THR A 143 13.91 -10.65 2.63
N CYS A 144 14.85 -9.81 2.18
CA CYS A 144 14.51 -8.57 1.45
C CYS A 144 13.51 -8.84 0.31
N ARG A 145 13.73 -9.92 -0.46
CA ARG A 145 12.83 -10.36 -1.53
C ARG A 145 11.41 -10.63 -1.03
N TRP A 146 11.28 -11.31 0.11
CA TRP A 146 9.97 -11.60 0.71
C TRP A 146 9.27 -10.31 1.16
N VAL A 147 9.99 -9.37 1.78
CA VAL A 147 9.42 -8.09 2.22
C VAL A 147 8.83 -7.30 1.05
N LEU A 148 9.54 -7.20 -0.08
CA LEU A 148 9.02 -6.52 -1.26
C LEU A 148 7.85 -7.26 -1.91
N ALA A 149 7.94 -8.60 -2.00
CA ALA A 149 6.83 -9.41 -2.50
C ALA A 149 5.58 -9.23 -1.62
N HIS A 150 5.74 -9.17 -0.30
CA HIS A 150 4.65 -8.97 0.64
C HIS A 150 4.02 -7.56 0.51
N ALA A 151 4.82 -6.51 0.31
CA ALA A 151 4.29 -5.17 0.03
C ALA A 151 3.47 -5.12 -1.28
N LEU A 152 3.96 -5.77 -2.34
CA LEU A 152 3.23 -5.95 -3.60
C LEU A 152 1.90 -6.72 -3.41
N GLU A 153 1.90 -7.81 -2.64
CA GLU A 153 0.70 -8.56 -2.32
C GLU A 153 -0.33 -7.69 -1.58
N HIS A 154 0.12 -6.90 -0.59
CA HIS A 154 -0.71 -5.96 0.15
C HIS A 154 -1.32 -4.87 -0.76
N ASP A 155 -0.55 -4.32 -1.70
CA ASP A 155 -1.05 -3.34 -2.69
C ASP A 155 -2.18 -3.93 -3.53
N SER A 156 -1.97 -5.13 -4.08
CA SER A 156 -2.95 -5.81 -4.93
C SER A 156 -4.22 -6.16 -4.14
N TYR A 157 -4.04 -6.67 -2.92
CA TYR A 157 -5.13 -7.08 -2.03
C TYR A 157 -6.02 -5.90 -1.62
N HIS A 158 -5.44 -4.83 -1.08
CA HIS A 158 -6.21 -3.67 -0.63
C HIS A 158 -6.68 -2.78 -1.79
N GLY A 159 -5.92 -2.72 -2.89
CA GLY A 159 -6.38 -2.10 -4.14
C GLY A 159 -7.66 -2.76 -4.66
N GLY A 160 -7.70 -4.10 -4.68
CA GLY A 160 -8.91 -4.84 -5.03
C GLY A 160 -10.08 -4.58 -4.08
N GLN A 161 -9.83 -4.49 -2.76
CA GLN A 161 -10.85 -4.11 -1.78
C GLN A 161 -11.40 -2.69 -2.03
N ALA A 162 -10.53 -1.73 -2.37
CA ALA A 162 -10.95 -0.36 -2.69
C ALA A 162 -11.89 -0.32 -3.92
N VAL A 163 -11.56 -1.09 -4.97
CA VAL A 163 -12.42 -1.24 -6.16
C VAL A 163 -13.80 -1.78 -5.76
N LEU A 164 -13.85 -2.85 -4.96
CA LEU A 164 -15.11 -3.44 -4.50
C LEU A 164 -15.93 -2.48 -3.62
N LEU A 165 -15.28 -1.76 -2.72
CA LEU A 165 -15.94 -0.75 -1.88
C LEU A 165 -16.56 0.37 -2.74
N HIS A 166 -15.86 0.81 -3.79
CA HIS A 166 -16.38 1.81 -4.69
C HIS A 166 -17.64 1.31 -5.43
N GLU A 167 -17.62 0.06 -5.92
CA GLU A 167 -18.79 -0.54 -6.54
C GLU A 167 -19.97 -0.68 -5.55
N MET A 168 -19.71 -1.10 -4.31
CA MET A 168 -20.75 -1.17 -3.27
C MET A 168 -21.35 0.20 -2.94
N TRP A 169 -20.53 1.25 -2.88
CA TRP A 169 -21.00 2.63 -2.69
C TRP A 169 -21.91 3.06 -3.83
N LYS A 170 -21.52 2.82 -5.10
CA LYS A 170 -22.35 3.13 -6.28
C LYS A 170 -23.72 2.45 -6.21
N GLN A 171 -23.80 1.22 -5.69
CA GLN A 171 -25.09 0.53 -5.50
C GLN A 171 -25.93 1.11 -4.36
N THR A 172 -25.31 1.78 -3.39
CA THR A 172 -25.99 2.40 -2.26
C THR A 172 -26.63 3.73 -2.64
N VAL A 173 -25.94 4.56 -3.43
CA VAL A 173 -26.44 5.89 -3.84
C VAL A 173 -27.41 5.85 -5.03
N LYS A 174 -27.53 4.72 -5.72
CA LYS A 174 -28.53 4.51 -6.79
C LYS A 174 -29.94 4.21 -6.26
N LYS A 175 -30.08 3.89 -4.97
CA LYS A 175 -31.36 3.62 -4.31
C LYS A 175 -31.96 4.90 -3.77
#